data_AF-A0A935EV90-F1
#
_entry.id   AF-A0A935EV90-F1
#
_cell.length_a   1.000
_cell.length_b   1.000
_cell.length_c   1.000
_cell.angle_alpha   90.00
_cell.angle_beta   90.00
_cell.angle_gamma   90.00
#
_symmetry.space_group_name_H-M   'P 1'
#
loop_
_entity.id
_entity.type
_entity.pdbx_description
1 polymer ?
#
loop_
_entity_poly.entity_id
_entity_poly.type
_entity_poly.pdbx_seq_one_letter_code
_entity_poly.pdbx_strand_id
1 'polypeptide(L)'
;MRSAIEGTLQLMAVRASTKHELRAMVTVIQPRSNNPLKFSPDAKSAIEQLLQPPARGFLDGPAAMDDAMHDLVGHSIGTVAGMRAAIGGMLDRFAPEALESKLVGGSLLDSVLPMNRKARLWELYLQQYQSIRDEAQDDFHTLFGKAFLAAYEQQIERLKQGRQP
;
A
#
# COMPACT_ATOMS: atom_id res chain seq x y z
N MET A 1 -29.16 -7.16 -9.79
CA MET A 1 -28.23 -8.05 -9.05
C MET A 1 -27.00 -8.44 -9.86
N ARG A 2 -27.11 -8.91 -11.11
CA ARG A 2 -25.95 -9.26 -11.96
C ARG A 2 -24.87 -8.17 -12.02
N SER A 3 -25.24 -6.94 -12.36
CA SER A 3 -24.27 -5.83 -12.48
C SER A 3 -23.54 -5.50 -11.18
N ALA A 4 -24.16 -5.72 -10.02
CA ALA A 4 -23.51 -5.50 -8.73
C ALA A 4 -22.43 -6.55 -8.45
N ILE A 5 -22.72 -7.81 -8.78
CA ILE A 5 -21.75 -8.92 -8.63
C ILE A 5 -20.61 -8.77 -9.64
N GLU A 6 -20.92 -8.40 -10.88
CA GLU A 6 -19.92 -8.10 -11.89
C GLU A 6 -18.99 -6.96 -11.47
N GLY A 7 -19.55 -5.85 -10.98
CA GLY A 7 -18.75 -4.75 -10.43
C GLY A 7 -17.90 -5.16 -9.23
N THR A 8 -18.41 -6.05 -8.37
CA THR A 8 -17.65 -6.61 -7.25
C THR A 8 -16.43 -7.40 -7.74
N LEU A 9 -16.62 -8.30 -8.73
CA LEU A 9 -15.53 -9.08 -9.30
C LEU A 9 -14.49 -8.18 -9.99
N GLN A 10 -14.92 -7.15 -10.71
CA GLN A 10 -14.02 -6.17 -11.33
C GLN A 10 -13.19 -5.43 -10.27
N LEU A 11 -13.80 -4.95 -9.19
CA LEU A 11 -13.08 -4.29 -8.10
C LEU A 11 -12.11 -5.24 -7.39
N MET A 12 -12.48 -6.51 -7.22
CA MET A 12 -11.59 -7.52 -6.64
C MET A 12 -10.38 -7.79 -7.55
N ALA A 13 -10.58 -7.81 -8.87
CA ALA A 13 -9.50 -7.94 -9.85
C ALA A 13 -8.57 -6.72 -9.82
N VAL A 14 -9.13 -5.50 -9.76
CA VAL A 14 -8.34 -4.26 -9.60
C VAL A 14 -7.49 -4.33 -8.33
N ARG A 15 -8.08 -4.66 -7.18
CA ARG A 15 -7.36 -4.83 -5.91
C ARG A 15 -6.24 -5.86 -6.02
N ALA A 16 -6.47 -6.99 -6.69
CA ALA A 16 -5.46 -8.03 -6.88
C ALA A 16 -4.29 -7.54 -7.75
N SER A 17 -4.57 -6.84 -8.85
CA SER A 17 -3.56 -6.21 -9.70
C SER A 17 -2.73 -5.18 -8.93
N THR A 18 -3.40 -4.28 -8.21
CA THR A 18 -2.73 -3.24 -7.41
C THR A 18 -1.85 -3.84 -6.33
N LYS A 19 -2.30 -4.89 -5.62
CA LYS A 19 -1.44 -5.61 -4.66
C LYS A 19 -0.19 -6.20 -5.31
N HIS A 20 -0.33 -6.77 -6.51
CA HIS A 20 0.77 -7.36 -7.24
C HIS A 20 1.79 -6.29 -7.68
N GLU A 21 1.32 -5.18 -8.25
CA GLU A 21 2.15 -4.04 -8.64
C GLU A 21 2.89 -3.44 -7.44
N LEU A 22 2.20 -3.32 -6.30
CA LEU A 22 2.75 -2.77 -5.07
C LEU A 22 3.59 -3.78 -4.27
N ARG A 23 3.79 -5.02 -4.76
CA ARG A 23 4.42 -6.14 -4.03
C ARG A 23 3.90 -6.32 -2.59
N ALA A 24 2.69 -5.86 -2.31
CA ALA A 24 2.03 -6.03 -1.02
C ALA A 24 1.58 -7.50 -0.94
N MET A 25 1.88 -8.18 0.18
CA MET A 25 1.74 -9.63 0.33
C MET A 25 0.52 -10.23 -0.40
N VAL A 26 0.82 -11.23 -1.25
CA VAL A 26 -0.17 -12.02 -2.00
C VAL A 26 -1.02 -12.82 -1.02
N THR A 27 -2.33 -12.91 -1.31
CA THR A 27 -3.29 -13.67 -0.50
C THR A 27 -2.86 -15.14 -0.43
N VAL A 28 -2.52 -15.62 0.77
CA VAL A 28 -2.28 -17.04 1.03
C VAL A 28 -3.64 -17.74 1.14
N ILE A 29 -3.84 -18.81 0.38
CA ILE A 29 -5.03 -19.67 0.48
C ILE A 29 -5.10 -20.24 1.90
N GLN A 30 -6.23 -20.04 2.58
CA GLN A 30 -6.41 -20.53 3.94
C GLN A 30 -7.09 -21.92 3.94
N PRO A 31 -6.82 -22.76 4.97
CA PRO A 31 -7.41 -24.09 5.07
C PRO A 31 -8.96 -24.10 5.17
N ARG A 32 -9.56 -22.99 5.58
CA ARG A 32 -11.01 -22.79 5.77
C ARG A 32 -11.38 -21.32 5.52
N SER A 33 -12.68 -21.06 5.34
CA SER A 33 -13.25 -19.72 5.11
C SER A 33 -12.80 -19.06 3.80
N ASN A 34 -12.69 -19.85 2.73
CA ASN A 34 -12.38 -19.34 1.40
C ASN A 34 -13.60 -18.62 0.82
N ASN A 35 -13.38 -17.42 0.29
CA ASN A 35 -14.43 -16.66 -0.36
C ASN A 35 -14.57 -17.14 -1.82
N PRO A 36 -15.73 -17.70 -2.23
CA PRO A 36 -15.93 -18.22 -3.58
C PRO A 36 -15.72 -17.15 -4.67
N LEU A 37 -16.04 -15.88 -4.39
CA LEU A 37 -15.90 -14.77 -5.33
C LEU A 37 -14.45 -14.49 -5.73
N LYS A 38 -13.47 -14.90 -4.91
CA LYS A 38 -12.04 -14.76 -5.23
C LYS A 38 -11.60 -15.69 -6.38
N PHE A 39 -12.42 -16.68 -6.72
CA PHE A 39 -12.13 -17.72 -7.71
C PHE A 39 -13.18 -17.81 -8.83
N SER A 40 -14.22 -16.99 -8.78
CA SER A 40 -15.26 -16.99 -9.80
C SER A 40 -14.73 -16.42 -11.13
N PRO A 41 -14.87 -17.12 -12.26
CA PRO A 41 -14.37 -16.64 -13.55
C PRO A 41 -15.24 -15.51 -14.14
N ASP A 42 -16.53 -15.47 -13.80
CA ASP A 42 -17.48 -14.49 -14.30
C ASP A 42 -18.66 -14.28 -13.32
N ALA A 43 -19.47 -13.26 -13.61
CA ALA A 43 -20.61 -12.92 -12.77
C ALA A 43 -21.69 -14.01 -12.71
N LYS A 44 -21.84 -14.83 -13.76
CA LYS A 44 -22.82 -15.92 -13.78
C LYS A 44 -22.42 -17.00 -12.77
N SER A 45 -21.17 -17.44 -12.84
CA SER A 45 -20.58 -18.43 -11.94
C SER A 45 -20.58 -17.94 -10.48
N ALA A 46 -20.29 -16.66 -10.27
CA ALA A 46 -20.38 -16.04 -8.95
C ALA A 46 -21.82 -16.07 -8.40
N ILE A 47 -22.83 -15.71 -9.19
CA ILE A 47 -24.24 -15.79 -8.77
C ILE A 47 -24.60 -17.22 -8.38
N GLU A 48 -24.22 -18.21 -9.18
CA GLU A 48 -24.48 -19.62 -8.88
C GLU A 48 -23.84 -20.04 -7.55
N GLN A 49 -22.58 -19.66 -7.32
CA GLN A 49 -21.87 -19.95 -6.06
C GLN A 49 -22.48 -19.25 -4.83
N LEU A 50 -23.00 -18.03 -4.99
CA LEU A 50 -23.63 -17.28 -3.90
C LEU A 50 -25.01 -17.84 -3.52
N LEU A 51 -25.73 -18.48 -4.44
CA LEU A 51 -27.09 -18.99 -4.23
C LEU A 51 -27.14 -20.46 -3.81
N GLN A 52 -26.12 -21.24 -4.13
CA GLN A 52 -26.04 -22.65 -3.73
C GLN A 52 -25.52 -22.82 -2.30
N PRO A 53 -25.86 -23.94 -1.63
CA PRO A 53 -25.23 -24.30 -0.37
C PRO A 53 -23.69 -24.28 -0.49
N PRO A 54 -22.97 -23.74 0.49
CA PRO A 54 -21.52 -23.58 0.39
C PRO A 54 -20.83 -24.94 0.29
N ALA A 55 -19.87 -25.04 -0.62
CA ALA A 55 -18.95 -26.17 -0.66
C ALA A 55 -18.12 -26.23 0.63
N ARG A 56 -17.68 -27.43 1.03
CA ARG A 56 -16.88 -27.61 2.25
C ARG A 56 -15.64 -26.71 2.21
N GLY A 57 -15.51 -25.83 3.22
CA GLY A 57 -14.38 -24.90 3.34
C GLY A 57 -14.60 -23.53 2.70
N PHE A 58 -15.73 -23.29 2.05
CA PHE A 58 -16.12 -21.99 1.50
C PHE A 58 -17.15 -21.27 2.38
N LEU A 59 -17.16 -19.95 2.27
CA LEU A 59 -18.19 -19.10 2.88
C LEU A 59 -19.53 -19.26 2.16
N ASP A 60 -20.63 -19.08 2.88
CA ASP A 60 -21.96 -18.96 2.28
C ASP A 60 -22.12 -17.61 1.54
N GLY A 61 -23.18 -17.47 0.75
CA GLY A 61 -23.40 -16.29 -0.08
C GLY A 61 -23.31 -14.97 0.66
N PRO A 62 -24.08 -14.76 1.75
CA PRO A 62 -24.01 -13.54 2.55
C PRO A 62 -22.61 -13.29 3.13
N ALA A 63 -21.98 -14.28 3.77
CA ALA A 63 -20.66 -14.10 4.36
C ALA A 63 -19.57 -13.87 3.30
N ALA A 64 -19.71 -14.46 2.11
CA ALA A 64 -18.81 -14.24 0.98
C ALA A 64 -18.90 -12.80 0.45
N MET A 65 -20.13 -12.26 0.34
CA MET A 65 -20.33 -10.88 -0.09
C MET A 65 -19.80 -9.90 0.95
N ASP A 66 -20.09 -10.13 2.23
CA ASP A 66 -19.56 -9.31 3.32
C ASP A 66 -18.03 -9.35 3.35
N ASP A 67 -17.42 -10.54 3.27
CA ASP A 67 -15.96 -10.69 3.22
C ASP A 67 -15.35 -9.91 2.04
N ALA A 68 -15.97 -10.01 0.85
CA ALA A 68 -15.51 -9.28 -0.33
C ALA A 68 -15.61 -7.76 -0.14
N MET A 69 -16.75 -7.26 0.34
CA MET A 69 -16.96 -5.83 0.57
C MET A 69 -16.00 -5.27 1.63
N HIS A 70 -15.78 -5.99 2.72
CA HIS A 70 -14.80 -5.60 3.73
C HIS A 70 -13.38 -5.56 3.17
N ASP A 71 -12.99 -6.56 2.36
CA ASP A 71 -11.69 -6.59 1.69
C ASP A 71 -11.49 -5.40 0.74
N LEU A 72 -12.56 -5.01 0.03
CA LEU A 72 -12.57 -3.86 -0.89
C LEU A 72 -12.50 -2.53 -0.15
N VAL A 73 -13.32 -2.33 0.88
CA VAL A 73 -13.30 -1.11 1.72
C VAL A 73 -11.93 -0.98 2.40
N GLY A 74 -11.40 -2.06 2.94
CA GLY A 74 -10.08 -2.06 3.58
C GLY A 74 -8.96 -1.74 2.60
N HIS A 75 -9.03 -2.25 1.37
CA HIS A 75 -8.12 -1.84 0.32
C HIS A 75 -8.21 -0.34 0.00
N SER A 76 -9.41 0.20 -0.19
CA SER A 76 -9.61 1.62 -0.51
C SER A 76 -9.04 2.53 0.60
N ILE A 77 -9.37 2.26 1.86
CA ILE A 77 -8.88 3.07 2.99
C ILE A 77 -7.36 2.88 3.16
N GLY A 78 -6.88 1.64 3.06
CA GLY A 78 -5.46 1.31 3.14
C GLY A 78 -4.65 2.04 2.07
N THR A 79 -5.14 2.08 0.83
CA THR A 79 -4.47 2.77 -0.28
C THR A 79 -4.33 4.27 -0.01
N VAL A 80 -5.37 4.91 0.52
CA VAL A 80 -5.30 6.35 0.87
C VAL A 80 -4.34 6.58 2.05
N ALA A 81 -4.34 5.70 3.06
CA ALA A 81 -3.39 5.78 4.17
C ALA A 81 -1.93 5.58 3.72
N GLY A 82 -1.70 4.58 2.87
CA GLY A 82 -0.41 4.31 2.26
C GLY A 82 0.11 5.50 1.44
N MET A 83 -0.75 6.11 0.62
CA MET A 83 -0.38 7.29 -0.16
C MET A 83 0.01 8.47 0.73
N ARG A 84 -0.75 8.72 1.82
CA ARG A 84 -0.39 9.76 2.80
C ARG A 84 0.97 9.49 3.45
N ALA A 85 1.24 8.25 3.84
CA ALA A 85 2.52 7.88 4.44
C ALA A 85 3.69 8.00 3.45
N ALA A 86 3.48 7.62 2.18
CA ALA A 86 4.47 7.80 1.12
C ALA A 86 4.84 9.28 0.90
N ILE A 87 3.84 10.16 0.84
CA ILE A 87 4.07 11.61 0.70
C ILE A 87 4.76 12.16 1.94
N GLY A 88 4.32 11.79 3.15
CA GLY A 88 4.97 12.21 4.40
C GLY A 88 6.44 11.79 4.45
N GLY A 89 6.74 10.52 4.18
CA GLY A 89 8.12 10.02 4.14
C GLY A 89 8.97 10.71 3.07
N MET A 90 8.35 11.17 1.96
CA MET A 90 9.06 11.98 0.98
C MET A 90 9.44 13.35 1.54
N LEU A 91 8.51 14.04 2.17
CA LEU A 91 8.77 15.35 2.77
C LEU A 91 9.84 15.25 3.88
N ASP A 92 9.80 14.20 4.69
CA ASP A 92 10.81 13.96 5.74
C ASP A 92 12.22 13.76 5.15
N ARG A 93 12.35 13.11 3.98
CA ARG A 93 13.64 12.94 3.29
C ARG A 93 14.17 14.26 2.68
N PHE A 94 13.28 15.22 2.42
CA PHE A 94 13.63 16.58 1.98
C PHE A 94 13.80 17.57 3.15
N ALA A 95 13.59 17.14 4.40
CA ALA A 95 13.71 18.01 5.56
C ALA A 95 15.13 18.60 5.66
N PRO A 96 15.29 19.92 5.86
CA PRO A 96 16.59 20.56 5.99
C PRO A 96 17.47 19.91 7.07
N GLU A 97 16.88 19.46 8.17
CA GLU A 97 17.55 18.81 9.30
C GLU A 97 18.22 17.50 8.89
N ALA A 98 17.58 16.74 7.98
CA ALA A 98 18.14 15.49 7.45
C ALA A 98 19.33 15.72 6.50
N LEU A 99 19.43 16.92 5.91
CA LEU A 99 20.59 17.34 5.11
C LEU A 99 21.69 17.91 6.00
N GLU A 100 21.33 18.67 7.02
CA GLU A 100 22.27 19.21 7.99
C GLU A 100 22.99 18.11 8.78
N SER A 101 22.30 17.03 9.17
CA SER A 101 22.93 15.90 9.87
C SER A 101 24.02 15.22 9.03
N LYS A 102 23.92 15.27 7.69
CA LYS A 102 24.95 14.75 6.77
C LYS A 102 26.17 15.67 6.69
N LEU A 103 26.03 16.96 7.01
CA LEU A 103 27.15 17.93 7.05
C LEU A 103 28.03 17.73 8.28
N VAL A 104 27.44 17.39 9.43
CA VAL A 104 28.15 17.31 10.73
C VAL A 104 29.20 16.20 10.75
N GLY A 105 29.10 15.21 9.86
CA GLY A 105 30.14 14.19 9.67
C GLY A 105 31.39 14.67 8.90
N GLY A 106 31.39 15.87 8.33
CA GLY A 106 32.50 16.46 7.59
C GLY A 106 33.28 17.49 8.40
N SER A 107 34.60 17.27 8.51
CA SER A 107 35.67 18.14 9.04
C SER A 107 35.29 19.40 9.84
N LEU A 108 35.74 19.44 11.10
CA LEU A 108 35.66 20.58 12.05
C LEU A 108 36.23 21.91 11.52
N LEU A 109 36.90 21.91 10.37
CA LEU A 109 37.44 23.11 9.71
C LEU A 109 36.37 23.91 8.94
N ASP A 110 35.25 23.30 8.57
CA ASP A 110 34.19 23.94 7.77
C ASP A 110 33.14 24.72 8.61
N SER A 111 33.19 24.59 9.94
CA SER A 111 32.26 25.29 10.86
C SER A 111 32.59 26.78 11.05
N VAL A 112 33.66 27.29 10.44
CA VAL A 112 34.21 28.62 10.74
C VAL A 112 33.68 29.72 9.81
N LEU A 113 33.11 29.37 8.64
CA LEU A 113 32.55 30.34 7.68
C LEU A 113 31.09 30.00 7.30
N PRO A 114 30.08 30.76 7.77
CA PRO A 114 28.66 30.51 7.52
C PRO A 114 28.28 30.49 6.03
N MET A 115 29.04 31.21 5.18
CA MET A 115 28.78 31.29 3.74
C MET A 115 29.08 29.97 3.02
N ASN A 116 30.17 29.29 3.39
CA ASN A 116 30.56 27.99 2.80
C ASN A 116 29.60 26.87 3.24
N ARG A 117 29.07 26.96 4.47
CA ARG A 117 28.06 26.01 4.97
C ARG A 117 26.79 26.03 4.14
N LYS A 118 26.24 27.22 3.83
CA LYS A 118 25.00 27.35 3.04
C LYS A 118 25.17 26.86 1.60
N ALA A 119 26.28 27.19 0.95
CA ALA A 119 26.58 26.71 -0.41
C ALA A 119 26.65 25.18 -0.47
N ARG A 120 27.31 24.56 0.52
CA ARG A 120 27.43 23.10 0.61
C ARG A 120 26.11 22.39 0.93
N LEU A 121 25.27 22.99 1.79
CA LEU A 121 23.91 22.49 2.03
C LEU A 121 23.08 22.48 0.74
N TRP A 122 23.23 23.52 -0.08
CA TRP A 122 22.57 23.59 -1.38
C TRP A 122 23.09 22.53 -2.37
N GLU A 123 24.41 22.32 -2.43
CA GLU A 123 24.99 21.24 -3.25
C GLU A 123 24.48 19.85 -2.84
N LEU A 124 24.42 19.57 -1.53
CA LEU A 124 23.87 18.31 -1.03
C LEU A 124 22.37 18.17 -1.31
N TYR A 125 21.61 19.27 -1.22
CA TYR A 125 20.21 19.27 -1.60
C TYR A 125 20.03 18.87 -3.08
N LEU A 126 20.82 19.46 -3.98
CA LEU A 126 20.78 19.13 -5.41
C LEU A 126 21.14 17.67 -5.69
N GLN A 127 22.19 17.15 -5.03
CA GLN A 127 22.57 15.74 -5.13
C GLN A 127 21.46 14.81 -4.61
N GLN A 128 20.87 15.14 -3.46
CA GLN A 128 19.78 14.36 -2.87
C GLN A 128 18.54 14.36 -3.76
N TYR A 129 18.22 15.50 -4.37
CA TYR A 129 17.12 15.63 -5.32
C TYR A 129 17.34 14.76 -6.56
N GLN A 130 18.55 14.76 -7.14
CA GLN A 130 18.89 13.90 -8.29
C GLN A 130 18.77 12.42 -7.93
N SER A 131 19.36 11.99 -6.81
CA SER A 131 19.24 10.60 -6.31
C SER A 131 17.79 10.17 -6.12
N ILE A 132 16.95 11.02 -5.50
CA ILE A 132 15.53 10.72 -5.32
C ILE A 132 14.80 10.66 -6.67
N ARG A 133 15.11 11.57 -7.59
CA ARG A 133 14.49 11.58 -8.91
C ARG A 133 14.82 10.31 -9.69
N ASP A 134 16.09 9.91 -9.69
CA ASP A 134 16.56 8.72 -10.41
C ASP A 134 15.98 7.45 -9.76
N GLU A 135 16.04 7.33 -8.43
CA GLU A 135 15.37 6.27 -7.67
C GLU A 135 13.85 6.24 -7.95
N ALA A 136 13.18 7.39 -8.12
CA ALA A 136 11.73 7.45 -8.37
C ALA A 136 11.36 7.01 -9.79
N GLN A 137 12.27 7.20 -10.75
CA GLN A 137 12.11 6.73 -12.12
C GLN A 137 12.39 5.22 -12.25
N ASP A 138 13.35 4.71 -11.48
CA ASP A 138 13.82 3.33 -11.60
C ASP A 138 13.15 2.34 -10.63
N ASP A 139 12.78 2.77 -9.41
CA ASP A 139 12.14 1.90 -8.40
C ASP A 139 11.32 2.69 -7.35
N PHE A 140 10.04 2.95 -7.66
CA PHE A 140 9.05 3.50 -6.72
C PHE A 140 9.03 2.75 -5.37
N HIS A 141 9.34 1.45 -5.39
CA HIS A 141 9.25 0.59 -4.22
C HIS A 141 10.36 0.86 -3.20
N THR A 142 11.56 1.17 -3.67
CA THR A 142 12.72 1.50 -2.82
C THR A 142 12.52 2.82 -2.08
N LEU A 143 11.89 3.81 -2.73
CA LEU A 143 11.64 5.13 -2.14
C LEU A 143 10.40 5.19 -1.27
N PHE A 144 9.26 4.77 -1.82
CA PHE A 144 7.94 5.05 -1.27
C PHE A 144 7.21 3.80 -0.79
N GLY A 145 7.58 2.65 -1.35
CA GLY A 145 6.93 1.37 -1.12
C GLY A 145 6.90 0.95 0.36
N LYS A 146 7.97 1.20 1.12
CA LYS A 146 8.04 0.80 2.53
C LYS A 146 7.06 1.56 3.42
N ALA A 147 7.05 2.90 3.33
CA ALA A 147 6.14 3.74 4.11
C ALA A 147 4.68 3.51 3.69
N PHE A 148 4.43 3.37 2.39
CA PHE A 148 3.13 2.99 1.86
C PHE A 148 2.66 1.66 2.44
N LEU A 149 3.48 0.60 2.32
CA LEU A 149 3.11 -0.76 2.68
C LEU A 149 2.84 -0.88 4.19
N ALA A 150 3.69 -0.27 5.01
CA ALA A 150 3.50 -0.27 6.46
C ALA A 150 2.17 0.36 6.87
N ALA A 151 1.83 1.54 6.32
CA ALA A 151 0.57 2.21 6.63
C ALA A 151 -0.65 1.48 6.04
N TYR A 152 -0.51 0.91 4.85
CA TYR A 152 -1.53 0.09 4.20
C TYR A 152 -1.87 -1.15 5.04
N GLU A 153 -0.85 -1.92 5.44
CA GLU A 153 -1.01 -3.14 6.25
C GLU A 153 -1.55 -2.82 7.64
N GLN A 154 -1.05 -1.77 8.29
CA GLN A 154 -1.56 -1.32 9.59
C GLN A 154 -3.05 -0.98 9.50
N GLN A 155 -3.50 -0.34 8.42
CA GLN A 155 -4.90 0.02 8.25
C GLN A 155 -5.78 -1.20 8.00
N ILE A 156 -5.31 -2.18 7.22
CA ILE A 156 -5.99 -3.46 7.06
C ILE A 156 -6.12 -4.18 8.40
N GLU A 157 -5.06 -4.20 9.20
CA GLU A 157 -5.05 -4.89 10.48
C GLU A 157 -6.02 -4.24 11.49
N ARG A 158 -6.07 -2.91 11.56
CA ARG A 158 -7.07 -2.20 12.38
C ARG A 158 -8.51 -2.55 12.01
N LEU A 159 -8.80 -2.66 10.72
CA LEU A 159 -10.13 -3.04 10.23
C LEU A 159 -10.48 -4.48 10.57
N LYS A 160 -9.49 -5.38 10.60
CA LYS A 160 -9.67 -6.76 11.09
C LYS A 160 -9.86 -6.82 12.61
N GLN A 161 -9.18 -5.98 13.38
CA GLN A 161 -9.30 -5.94 14.84
C GLN A 161 -10.64 -5.37 15.30
N GLY A 162 -11.17 -4.36 14.61
CA GLY A 162 -12.54 -3.86 14.84
C GLY A 162 -13.65 -4.87 14.50
N ARG A 163 -13.30 -6.06 13.99
CA ARG A 163 -14.22 -7.16 13.67
C ARG A 163 -14.34 -8.18 14.82
N GLN A 164 -13.39 -8.22 15.76
CA GLN A 164 -13.49 -9.14 16.90
C GLN A 164 -14.46 -8.55 17.94
N PRO A 165 -15.53 -9.27 18.31
CA PRO A 165 -16.43 -8.84 19.39
C PRO A 165 -15.73 -8.82 20.75
#